data_AF-A0AAE4V5Q7-F1
#
_entry.id   AF-A0AAE4V5Q7-F1
#
_cell.length_a   1.000
_cell.length_b   1.000
_cell.length_c   1.000
_cell.angle_alpha   90.00
_cell.angle_beta   90.00
_cell.angle_gamma   90.00
#
_symmetry.space_group_name_H-M   'P 1'
#
loop_
_entity.id
_entity.type
_entity.pdbx_description
1 polymer ?
#
loop_
_entity_poly.entity_id
_entity_poly.type
_entity_poly.pdbx_seq_one_letter_code
_entity_poly.pdbx_strand_id
1 'polypeptide(L)'
;MTDTAQRTSSERGLARVAQSLAAWTEKWFPDAYVFALAGVVIVAVAALANGSSPHAVVDAFGDGFWDLTAFTLQMAMVVLTGYVVATSPPVARLIDRLATVPRTASSAVSVVAFLSMSVSFLN
;
A
#
# COMPACT_ATOMS: atom_id res chain seq x y z
N MET A 1 31.97 -31.86 7.13
CA MET A 1 31.36 -31.72 5.80
C MET A 1 29.90 -32.16 5.86
N THR A 2 29.09 -31.49 6.71
CA THR A 2 27.69 -31.84 6.98
C THR A 2 27.00 -30.62 7.61
N ASP A 3 26.71 -29.57 6.83
CA ASP A 3 25.75 -28.54 7.29
C ASP A 3 25.19 -27.65 6.16
N THR A 4 25.10 -28.16 4.94
CA THR A 4 24.53 -27.43 3.79
C THR A 4 23.17 -27.96 3.32
N ALA A 5 22.61 -28.95 4.01
CA ALA A 5 21.43 -29.68 3.55
C ALA A 5 20.08 -29.23 4.15
N GLN A 6 20.03 -28.16 4.96
CA GLN A 6 18.84 -27.86 5.78
C GLN A 6 18.13 -26.52 5.52
N ARG A 7 18.45 -25.76 4.46
CA ARG A 7 17.85 -24.43 4.21
C ARG A 7 16.86 -24.32 3.04
N THR A 8 16.39 -25.42 2.44
CA THR A 8 15.56 -25.38 1.21
C THR A 8 14.15 -25.97 1.33
N SER A 9 13.71 -26.46 2.50
CA SER A 9 12.39 -27.13 2.63
C SER A 9 11.24 -26.22 3.08
N SER A 10 11.51 -25.14 3.83
CA SER A 10 10.45 -24.26 4.37
C SER A 10 9.91 -23.24 3.35
N GLU A 11 10.67 -22.94 2.30
CA GLU A 11 10.32 -21.89 1.32
C GLU A 11 9.16 -22.27 0.38
N ARG A 12 8.82 -23.55 0.25
CA ARG A 12 7.76 -23.98 -0.68
C ARG A 12 6.35 -23.91 -0.08
N GLY A 13 6.19 -23.93 1.23
CA GLY A 13 4.87 -23.98 1.88
C GLY A 13 4.24 -22.59 1.99
N LEU A 14 4.88 -21.71 2.76
CA LEU A 14 4.42 -20.34 2.98
C LEU A 14 4.33 -19.53 1.68
N ALA A 15 5.32 -19.65 0.78
CA ALA A 15 5.29 -18.94 -0.49
C ALA A 15 4.10 -19.38 -1.38
N ARG A 16 3.77 -20.68 -1.41
CA ARG A 16 2.59 -21.18 -2.15
C ARG A 16 1.29 -20.69 -1.53
N VAL A 17 1.18 -20.68 -0.20
CA VAL A 17 0.00 -20.13 0.48
C VAL A 17 -0.14 -18.63 0.18
N ALA A 18 0.94 -17.87 0.29
CA ALA A 18 0.95 -16.44 -0.01
C ALA A 18 0.55 -16.16 -1.48
N GLN A 19 1.12 -16.89 -2.43
CA GLN A 19 0.77 -16.78 -3.85
C GLN A 19 -0.68 -17.21 -4.13
N SER A 20 -1.17 -18.25 -3.48
CA SER A 20 -2.56 -18.71 -3.62
C SER A 20 -3.56 -17.69 -3.08
N LEU A 21 -3.25 -17.06 -1.94
CA LEU A 21 -4.08 -15.99 -1.36
C LEU A 21 -4.05 -14.73 -2.23
N ALA A 22 -2.88 -14.36 -2.74
CA ALA A 22 -2.73 -13.24 -3.67
C ALA A 22 -3.56 -13.47 -4.95
N ALA A 23 -3.42 -14.63 -5.59
CA ALA A 23 -4.16 -14.97 -6.81
C ALA A 23 -5.68 -15.04 -6.59
N TRP A 24 -6.12 -15.54 -5.44
CA TRP A 24 -7.53 -15.52 -5.08
C TRP A 24 -8.04 -14.08 -4.88
N THR A 25 -7.26 -13.24 -4.21
CA THR A 25 -7.61 -11.83 -3.97
C THR A 25 -7.68 -11.07 -5.27
N GLU A 26 -6.65 -11.15 -6.12
CA GLU A 26 -6.60 -10.49 -7.44
C GLU A 26 -7.79 -10.86 -8.33
N LYS A 27 -8.26 -12.11 -8.27
CA LYS A 27 -9.44 -12.55 -9.04
C LYS A 27 -10.72 -11.85 -8.61
N TRP A 28 -10.84 -11.50 -7.33
CA TRP A 28 -12.06 -10.92 -6.76
C TRP A 28 -11.96 -9.42 -6.51
N PHE A 29 -10.77 -8.83 -6.55
CA PHE A 29 -10.52 -7.44 -6.20
C PHE A 29 -11.16 -6.52 -7.25
N PRO A 30 -12.30 -5.87 -6.95
CA PRO A 30 -12.90 -4.90 -7.85
C PRO A 30 -11.99 -3.70 -8.00
N ASP A 31 -12.18 -2.98 -9.10
CA ASP A 31 -11.55 -1.68 -9.28
C ASP A 31 -11.92 -0.74 -8.11
N ALA A 32 -10.95 0.04 -7.61
CA ALA A 32 -11.15 0.94 -6.48
C ALA A 32 -12.29 1.95 -6.72
N TYR A 33 -12.52 2.35 -7.97
CA TYR A 33 -13.62 3.24 -8.35
C TYR A 33 -14.99 2.60 -8.09
N VAL A 34 -15.12 1.28 -8.26
CA VAL A 34 -16.39 0.57 -8.01
C VAL A 34 -16.77 0.69 -6.54
N PHE A 35 -15.82 0.55 -5.62
CA PHE A 35 -16.07 0.74 -4.20
C PHE A 35 -16.41 2.19 -3.85
N ALA A 36 -15.72 3.16 -4.46
CA ALA A 36 -16.02 4.57 -4.24
C ALA A 36 -17.46 4.88 -4.67
N LEU A 37 -17.86 4.46 -5.88
CA LEU A 37 -19.21 4.68 -6.41
C LEU A 37 -20.27 3.98 -5.55
N ALA A 38 -20.04 2.71 -5.19
CA ALA A 38 -20.94 1.97 -4.32
C ALA A 38 -21.10 2.65 -2.95
N GLY A 39 -19.99 3.13 -2.36
CA GLY A 39 -19.98 3.87 -1.11
C GLY A 39 -20.83 5.14 -1.18
N VAL A 40 -20.69 5.93 -2.24
CA VAL A 40 -21.50 7.15 -2.45
C VAL A 40 -22.99 6.82 -2.49
N VAL A 41 -23.39 5.80 -3.25
CA VAL A 41 -24.79 5.38 -3.36
C VAL A 41 -25.32 4.88 -2.02
N ILE A 42 -24.57 4.01 -1.34
CA ILE A 42 -24.98 3.43 -0.05
C ILE A 42 -25.14 4.53 1.01
N VAL A 43 -24.18 5.45 1.12
CA VAL A 43 -24.22 6.56 2.07
C VAL A 43 -25.37 7.52 1.75
N ALA A 44 -25.59 7.83 0.47
CA ALA A 44 -26.71 8.69 0.07
C ALA A 44 -28.06 8.07 0.44
N VAL A 45 -28.27 6.77 0.17
CA VAL A 45 -29.50 6.06 0.55
C VAL A 45 -29.65 6.02 2.07
N ALA A 46 -28.58 5.74 2.81
CA ALA A 46 -28.61 5.71 4.28
C ALA A 46 -28.94 7.09 4.90
N ALA A 47 -28.44 8.18 4.31
CA ALA A 47 -28.74 9.54 4.74
C ALA A 47 -30.20 9.92 4.47
N LEU A 48 -30.73 9.59 3.29
CA LEU A 48 -32.14 9.79 2.98
C LEU A 48 -33.05 8.97 3.91
N ALA A 49 -32.67 7.72 4.20
CA ALA A 49 -33.40 6.87 5.15
C ALA A 49 -33.36 7.42 6.59
N ASN A 50 -32.34 8.19 6.96
CA ASN A 50 -32.27 8.92 8.24
C ASN A 50 -33.08 10.23 8.27
N GLY A 51 -33.77 10.58 7.19
CA GLY A 51 -34.61 11.78 7.12
C GLY A 51 -33.89 13.04 6.64
N SER A 52 -32.64 12.94 6.15
CA SER A 52 -31.98 14.06 5.48
C SER A 52 -32.71 14.42 4.19
N SER A 53 -32.84 15.71 3.88
CA SER A 53 -33.41 16.16 2.61
C SER A 53 -32.44 15.84 1.46
N PRO A 54 -32.93 15.55 0.24
CA PRO A 54 -32.07 15.30 -0.92
C PRO A 54 -31.08 16.44 -1.20
N HIS A 55 -31.50 17.69 -0.98
CA HIS A 55 -30.65 18.86 -1.14
C HIS A 55 -29.47 18.84 -0.16
N ALA A 56 -29.73 18.56 1.13
CA ALA A 56 -28.69 18.49 2.15
C ALA A 56 -27.67 17.37 1.87
N VAL A 57 -28.11 16.24 1.32
CA VAL A 57 -27.22 15.12 0.95
C VAL A 57 -26.29 15.53 -0.21
N VAL A 58 -26.81 16.26 -1.21
CA VAL A 58 -26.01 16.75 -2.34
C VAL A 58 -25.03 17.82 -1.89
N ASP A 59 -25.44 18.76 -1.04
CA ASP A 59 -24.54 19.79 -0.49
C ASP A 59 -23.41 19.14 0.31
N ALA A 60 -23.74 18.23 1.23
CA ALA A 60 -22.75 17.54 2.05
C ALA A 60 -21.76 16.71 1.21
N PHE A 61 -22.23 16.07 0.14
CA PHE A 61 -21.35 15.36 -0.79
C PHE A 61 -20.47 16.34 -1.57
N GLY A 62 -21.05 17.40 -2.12
CA GLY A 62 -20.36 18.40 -2.94
C GLY A 62 -19.26 19.12 -2.17
N ASP A 63 -19.55 19.56 -0.95
CA ASP A 63 -18.59 20.24 -0.07
C ASP A 63 -17.38 19.34 0.22
N GLY A 64 -17.61 18.08 0.59
CA GLY A 64 -16.53 17.12 0.88
C GLY A 64 -15.79 16.61 -0.36
N PHE A 65 -16.43 16.59 -1.53
CA PHE A 65 -15.81 16.08 -2.76
C PHE A 65 -14.59 16.92 -3.18
N TRP A 66 -14.66 18.24 -3.02
CA TRP A 66 -13.56 19.12 -3.41
C TRP A 66 -12.31 18.97 -2.53
N ASP A 67 -12.48 18.61 -1.26
CA ASP A 67 -11.36 18.31 -0.34
C ASP A 67 -10.51 17.13 -0.85
N LEU A 68 -11.14 16.15 -1.52
CA LEU A 68 -10.42 15.02 -2.14
C LEU A 68 -9.45 15.49 -3.23
N THR A 69 -9.73 16.59 -3.91
CA THR A 69 -8.84 17.12 -4.96
C THR A 69 -7.55 17.66 -4.33
N ALA A 70 -7.65 18.42 -3.25
CA ALA A 70 -6.48 18.90 -2.53
C ALA A 70 -5.69 17.73 -1.89
N PHE A 71 -6.40 16.78 -1.28
CA PHE A 71 -5.80 15.57 -0.71
C PHE A 71 -5.07 14.73 -1.76
N THR A 72 -5.70 14.48 -2.91
CA THR A 72 -5.08 13.71 -4.00
C THR A 72 -3.85 14.41 -4.57
N LEU A 73 -3.87 15.74 -4.71
CA LEU A 73 -2.71 16.50 -5.11
C LEU A 73 -1.56 16.37 -4.10
N GLN A 74 -1.85 16.48 -2.79
CA GLN A 74 -0.86 16.31 -1.74
C GLN A 74 -0.24 14.91 -1.77
N MET A 75 -1.07 13.86 -1.87
CA MET A 75 -0.59 12.48 -1.96
C MET A 75 0.19 12.22 -3.27
N ALA A 76 -0.23 12.79 -4.39
CA ALA A 76 0.49 12.70 -5.66
C ALA A 76 1.86 13.36 -5.57
N MET A 77 1.95 14.54 -4.94
CA MET A 77 3.23 15.22 -4.70
C MET A 77 4.15 14.43 -3.75
N VAL A 78 3.59 13.79 -2.72
CA VAL A 78 4.36 12.89 -1.83
C VAL A 78 4.97 11.72 -2.61
N VAL A 79 4.16 11.04 -3.44
CA VAL A 79 4.64 9.92 -4.27
C VAL A 79 5.67 10.39 -5.30
N LEU A 80 5.38 11.49 -6.01
CA LEU A 80 6.28 12.05 -7.02
C LEU A 80 7.62 12.45 -6.41
N THR A 81 7.58 13.14 -5.27
CA THR A 81 8.80 13.58 -4.57
C THR A 81 9.58 12.38 -4.04
N GLY A 82 8.90 11.38 -3.47
CA GLY A 82 9.52 10.12 -3.06
C GLY A 82 10.26 9.44 -4.22
N TYR A 83 9.64 9.39 -5.40
CA TYR A 83 10.27 8.84 -6.60
C TYR A 83 11.48 9.67 -7.06
N VAL A 84 11.34 10.99 -7.14
CA VAL A 84 12.44 11.89 -7.56
C VAL A 84 13.63 11.79 -6.59
N VAL A 85 13.36 11.75 -5.28
CA VAL A 85 14.39 11.58 -4.25
C VAL A 85 15.06 10.22 -4.40
N ALA A 86 14.30 9.13 -4.50
CA ALA A 86 14.82 7.77 -4.64
C ALA A 86 15.69 7.59 -5.89
N THR A 87 15.36 8.27 -6.98
CA THR A 87 16.10 8.19 -8.27
C THR A 87 17.26 9.19 -8.37
N SER A 88 17.41 10.10 -7.40
CA SER A 88 18.51 11.06 -7.41
C SER A 88 19.87 10.36 -7.20
N PRO A 89 20.97 10.82 -7.86
CA PRO A 89 22.29 10.22 -7.72
C PRO A 89 22.82 10.03 -6.29
N PRO A 90 22.63 10.97 -5.33
CA PRO A 90 23.12 10.76 -3.97
C PRO A 90 22.36 9.64 -3.23
N VAL A 91 21.04 9.57 -3.39
CA VAL A 91 20.20 8.58 -2.72
C VAL A 91 20.37 7.20 -3.35
N ALA A 92 20.42 7.12 -4.68
CA ALA A 92 20.68 5.86 -5.38
C ALA A 92 22.01 5.22 -4.92
N ARG A 93 23.09 6.02 -4.80
CA ARG A 93 24.38 5.54 -4.27
C ARG A 93 24.29 5.05 -2.83
N LEU A 94 23.48 5.69 -1.99
CA LEU A 94 23.26 5.26 -0.62
C LEU A 94 22.51 3.92 -0.58
N ILE A 95 21.47 3.77 -1.38
CA ILE A 95 20.72 2.53 -1.52
C ILE A 95 21.64 1.40 -2.00
N ASP A 96 22.47 1.65 -3.02
CA ASP A 96 23.44 0.67 -3.53
C ASP A 96 24.42 0.22 -2.44
N ARG A 97 24.93 1.16 -1.63
CA ARG A 97 25.81 0.82 -0.51
C ARG A 97 25.10 -0.02 0.53
N LEU A 98 23.87 0.34 0.91
CA LEU A 98 23.07 -0.42 1.87
C LEU A 98 22.71 -1.81 1.36
N ALA A 99 22.50 -1.96 0.05
CA ALA A 99 22.22 -3.24 -0.59
C ALA A 99 23.40 -4.22 -0.53
N THR A 100 24.64 -3.76 -0.25
CA THR A 100 25.80 -4.66 -0.06
C THR A 100 25.91 -5.28 1.33
N VAL A 101 25.10 -4.83 2.30
CA VAL A 101 25.14 -5.32 3.68
C VAL A 101 24.58 -6.75 3.81
N PRO A 102 23.40 -7.09 3.24
CA PRO A 102 22.86 -8.44 3.34
C PRO A 102 23.58 -9.40 2.39
N ARG A 103 24.07 -10.52 2.91
CA ARG A 103 24.81 -11.54 2.13
C ARG A 103 23.97 -12.78 1.76
N THR A 104 22.74 -12.86 2.26
CA THR A 104 21.81 -13.99 2.02
C THR A 104 20.38 -13.49 1.84
N ALA A 105 19.53 -14.25 1.14
CA ALA A 105 18.12 -13.89 0.90
C ALA A 105 17.35 -13.62 2.21
N SER A 106 17.51 -14.49 3.21
CA SER A 106 16.88 -14.31 4.53
C SER A 106 17.37 -13.03 5.21
N SER A 107 18.67 -12.71 5.18
CA SER A 107 19.17 -11.46 5.74
C SER A 107 18.66 -10.22 5.01
N ALA A 108 18.45 -10.30 3.70
CA ALA A 108 17.93 -9.18 2.92
C ALA A 108 16.50 -8.84 3.35
N VAL A 109 15.65 -9.86 3.47
CA VAL A 109 14.27 -9.70 3.96
C VAL A 109 14.27 -9.13 5.38
N SER A 110 15.11 -9.63 6.28
CA SER A 110 15.19 -9.14 7.67
C SER A 110 15.64 -7.69 7.77
N VAL A 111 16.64 -7.28 6.97
CA VAL A 111 17.13 -5.88 6.95
C VAL A 111 16.05 -4.95 6.41
N VAL A 112 15.37 -5.31 5.32
CA VAL A 112 14.27 -4.52 4.77
C VAL A 112 13.13 -4.42 5.78
N ALA A 113 12.71 -5.54 6.37
CA ALA A 113 11.66 -5.55 7.38
C ALA A 113 12.01 -4.67 8.60
N PHE A 114 13.23 -4.78 9.12
CA PHE A 114 13.70 -3.98 10.26
C PHE A 114 13.74 -2.48 9.92
N LEU A 115 14.26 -2.13 8.75
CA LEU A 115 14.32 -0.74 8.30
C LEU A 115 12.90 -0.17 8.10
N SER A 116 12.00 -0.92 7.45
CA SER A 116 10.61 -0.53 7.26
C SER A 116 9.89 -0.32 8.59
N MET A 117 10.07 -1.22 9.56
CA MET A 117 9.48 -1.06 10.90
C MET A 117 10.05 0.15 11.63
N SER A 118 11.36 0.38 11.55
CA SER A 118 12.03 1.51 12.20
C SER A 118 11.55 2.85 11.62
N VAL A 119 11.47 2.95 10.29
CA VAL A 119 10.94 4.13 9.59
C VAL A 119 9.46 4.33 9.89
N SER A 120 8.67 3.25 9.92
CA SER A 120 7.25 3.32 10.27
C SER A 120 7.00 3.78 11.70
N PHE A 121 7.93 3.54 12.63
CA PHE A 121 7.82 4.04 14.00
C PHE A 121 8.12 5.54 14.12
N LEU A 122 8.87 6.10 13.17
CA LEU A 122 9.20 7.52 13.10
C LEU A 122 8.13 8.36 12.37
N ASN A 123 7.19 7.71 11.68
CA ASN A 123 6.04 8.30 10.99
C ASN A 123 4.88 8.49 11.98
#